data_AF-A0A517QZQ2-F1
#
_entry.id   AF-A0A517QZQ2-F1
#
_cell.length_a   1.000
_cell.length_b   1.000
_cell.length_c   1.000
_cell.angle_alpha   90.00
_cell.angle_beta   90.00
_cell.angle_gamma   90.00
#
_symmetry.space_group_name_H-M   'P 1'
#
loop_
_entity.id
_entity.type
_entity.pdbx_description
1 polymer ?
#
loop_
_entity_poly.entity_id
_entity_poly.type
_entity_poly.pdbx_seq_one_letter_code
_entity_poly.pdbx_strand_id
1 'polypeptide(L)'
;MSDQTDELEGLLREKEELVEALTQRLEQAAEQLDRMQRSGADRPGSGGSRGGGVPGELVEKQSELCEQLSGAVSQWEDMQCAPTLGRIESQIIELRDLITTATTQGGLIAGSASGGQSQSVETSPPSPANIEAGDENASVTAGWEAMKASLMGSNPDSQAPRAPNVPDHPLDDFDDPFASPPQSIGEQDSPSPPEDFESPQPIDVEQATVEQLRTAVHQRDEFIAVILRRYRSLEQSRRPSDDWKQLEAAPDDMIRRLQELEARLDEACRLAEVELSVERARLGREENRLRQLEANAQKALERLGLAEADGLTVPEGDSGSDSERRWLRMLGIKSEAD
;
A
#
# COMPACT_ATOMS: atom_id res chain seq x y z
N MET A 1 -28.74 -0.98 35.23
CA MET A 1 -27.74 -1.93 34.69
C MET A 1 -28.35 -2.87 33.67
N SER A 2 -29.59 -3.34 33.85
CA SER A 2 -30.39 -4.03 32.82
C SER A 2 -30.60 -3.21 31.55
N ASP A 3 -30.87 -1.92 31.67
CA ASP A 3 -31.22 -1.10 30.51
C ASP A 3 -30.04 -0.89 29.55
N GLN A 4 -28.81 -0.91 30.07
CA GLN A 4 -27.59 -0.83 29.26
C GLN A 4 -27.26 -2.15 28.55
N THR A 5 -27.60 -3.30 29.16
CA THR A 5 -27.42 -4.59 28.51
C THR A 5 -28.43 -4.78 27.37
N ASP A 6 -29.67 -4.33 27.58
CA ASP A 6 -30.71 -4.41 26.56
C ASP A 6 -30.40 -3.51 25.34
N GLU A 7 -29.83 -2.31 25.57
CA GLU A 7 -29.38 -1.41 24.50
C GLU A 7 -28.20 -2.01 23.70
N LEU A 8 -27.23 -2.62 24.39
CA LEU A 8 -26.09 -3.28 23.73
C LEU A 8 -26.53 -4.50 22.93
N GLU A 9 -27.47 -5.30 23.43
CA GLU A 9 -28.05 -6.42 22.69
C GLU A 9 -28.81 -5.96 21.44
N GLY A 10 -29.49 -4.82 21.52
CA GLY A 10 -30.15 -4.19 20.37
C GLY A 10 -29.16 -3.80 19.28
N LEU A 11 -28.08 -3.10 19.66
CA LEU A 11 -27.02 -2.70 18.73
C LEU A 11 -26.28 -3.90 18.13
N LEU A 12 -26.12 -4.97 18.90
CA LEU A 12 -25.47 -6.20 18.43
C LEU A 12 -26.33 -6.87 17.34
N ARG A 13 -27.65 -6.96 17.54
CA ARG A 13 -28.56 -7.48 16.50
C ARG A 13 -28.56 -6.63 15.24
N GLU A 14 -28.58 -5.29 15.36
CA GLU A 14 -28.54 -4.40 14.21
C GLU A 14 -27.23 -4.57 13.41
N LYS A 15 -26.11 -4.76 14.12
CA LYS A 15 -24.83 -5.08 13.48
C LYS A 15 -24.84 -6.45 12.80
N GLU A 16 -25.41 -7.48 13.43
CA GLU A 16 -25.54 -8.80 12.82
C GLU A 16 -26.39 -8.76 11.55
N GLU A 17 -27.50 -8.01 11.56
CA GLU A 17 -28.37 -7.80 10.39
C GLU A 17 -27.65 -7.06 9.27
N LEU A 18 -26.88 -6.02 9.60
CA LEU A 18 -26.06 -5.30 8.61
C LEU A 18 -24.95 -6.18 8.03
N VAL A 19 -24.30 -7.00 8.85
CA VAL A 19 -23.28 -7.96 8.39
C VAL A 19 -23.91 -8.97 7.43
N GLU A 20 -25.06 -9.55 7.78
CA GLU A 20 -25.78 -10.49 6.93
C GLU A 20 -26.16 -9.86 5.57
N ALA A 21 -26.69 -8.63 5.59
CA ALA A 21 -27.03 -7.89 4.38
C ALA A 21 -25.81 -7.58 3.49
N LEU A 22 -24.68 -7.19 4.10
CA LEU A 22 -23.44 -6.94 3.38
C LEU A 22 -22.85 -8.22 2.79
N THR A 23 -22.87 -9.32 3.55
CA THR A 23 -22.42 -10.63 3.08
C THR A 23 -23.24 -11.10 1.88
N GLN A 24 -24.58 -10.96 1.95
CA GLN A 24 -25.45 -11.30 0.83
C GLN A 24 -25.18 -10.45 -0.42
N ARG A 25 -24.90 -9.15 -0.24
CA ARG A 25 -24.55 -8.26 -1.35
C ARG A 25 -23.19 -8.60 -1.97
N LEU A 26 -22.21 -9.01 -1.16
CA LEU A 26 -20.91 -9.47 -1.64
C LEU A 26 -21.01 -10.80 -2.40
N GLU A 27 -21.85 -11.73 -1.92
CA GLU A 27 -22.10 -12.99 -2.61
C GLU A 27 -22.75 -12.75 -3.99
N GLN A 28 -23.75 -11.86 -4.07
CA GLN A 28 -24.34 -11.46 -5.35
C GLN A 28 -23.33 -10.81 -6.30
N ALA A 29 -22.44 -9.95 -5.78
CA ALA A 29 -21.39 -9.32 -6.59
C ALA A 29 -20.38 -10.36 -7.09
N ALA A 30 -19.99 -11.31 -6.24
CA ALA A 30 -19.10 -12.41 -6.61
C ALA A 30 -19.73 -13.32 -7.67
N GLU A 31 -21.02 -13.65 -7.54
CA GLU A 31 -21.77 -14.40 -8.57
C GLU A 31 -21.86 -13.63 -9.89
N GLN A 32 -22.08 -12.32 -9.86
CA GLN A 32 -22.10 -11.50 -11.07
C GLN A 32 -20.73 -11.50 -11.77
N LEU A 33 -19.65 -11.41 -11.00
CA LEU A 33 -18.28 -11.44 -11.52
C LEU A 33 -17.92 -12.83 -12.09
N ASP A 34 -18.29 -13.90 -11.40
CA ASP A 34 -18.16 -15.28 -11.90
C ASP A 34 -18.97 -15.50 -13.18
N ARG A 35 -20.21 -14.98 -13.25
CA ARG A 35 -21.02 -15.01 -14.49
C ARG A 35 -20.35 -14.22 -15.62
N MET A 36 -19.78 -13.05 -15.35
CA MET A 36 -19.06 -12.27 -16.36
C MET A 36 -17.83 -13.01 -16.88
N GLN A 37 -17.03 -13.58 -15.97
CA GLN A 37 -15.86 -14.39 -16.34
C GLN A 37 -16.25 -15.65 -17.13
N ARG A 38 -17.31 -16.35 -16.72
CA ARG A 38 -17.85 -17.53 -17.44
C ARG A 38 -18.51 -17.18 -18.77
N SER A 39 -19.14 -16.01 -18.89
CA SER A 39 -19.78 -15.54 -20.12
C SER A 39 -18.79 -15.06 -21.20
N GLY A 40 -17.49 -14.99 -20.86
CA GLY A 40 -16.42 -14.95 -21.86
C GLY A 40 -15.94 -13.54 -22.26
N ALA A 41 -15.70 -12.65 -21.29
CA ALA A 41 -14.84 -11.48 -21.53
C ALA A 41 -13.38 -11.90 -21.88
N ASP A 42 -12.94 -13.10 -21.44
CA ASP A 42 -11.58 -13.62 -21.65
C ASP A 42 -11.52 -14.82 -22.60
N ARG A 43 -12.21 -14.78 -23.75
CA ARG A 43 -11.85 -15.67 -24.87
C ARG A 43 -10.90 -14.93 -25.83
N PRO A 44 -9.57 -14.95 -25.61
CA PRO A 44 -8.62 -14.48 -26.61
C PRO A 44 -8.58 -15.53 -27.73
N GLY A 45 -9.27 -15.30 -28.85
CA GLY A 45 -9.01 -16.11 -30.04
C GLY A 45 -10.13 -16.35 -31.05
N SER A 46 -11.32 -15.73 -30.95
CA SER A 46 -12.29 -15.83 -32.05
C SER A 46 -12.34 -14.50 -32.80
N GLY A 47 -11.50 -14.44 -33.84
CA GLY A 47 -11.28 -13.25 -34.65
C GLY A 47 -12.53 -12.75 -35.37
N GLY A 48 -12.54 -11.44 -35.58
CA GLY A 48 -13.26 -10.83 -36.69
C GLY A 48 -14.65 -10.31 -36.38
N SER A 49 -14.76 -9.24 -35.57
CA SER A 49 -15.65 -8.15 -35.93
C SER A 49 -15.29 -6.87 -35.16
N ARG A 50 -14.96 -5.82 -35.92
CA ARG A 50 -14.82 -4.45 -35.43
C ARG A 50 -16.15 -4.01 -34.81
N GLY A 51 -16.18 -3.79 -33.50
CA GLY A 51 -17.35 -3.25 -32.82
C GLY A 51 -17.56 -3.71 -31.38
N GLY A 52 -16.49 -4.02 -30.63
CA GLY A 52 -16.56 -4.33 -29.20
C GLY A 52 -16.49 -3.06 -28.35
N GLY A 53 -17.49 -2.18 -28.48
CA GLY A 53 -17.67 -1.11 -27.51
C GLY A 53 -18.18 -1.72 -26.20
N VAL A 54 -17.55 -1.41 -25.07
CA VAL A 54 -18.11 -1.69 -23.75
C VAL A 54 -19.56 -1.16 -23.76
N PRO A 55 -20.58 -1.96 -23.40
CA PRO A 55 -21.95 -1.50 -23.42
C PRO A 55 -22.06 -0.23 -22.58
N GLY A 56 -22.57 0.87 -23.17
CA GLY A 56 -22.62 2.19 -22.52
C GLY A 56 -23.31 2.16 -21.16
N GLU A 57 -24.28 1.25 -20.97
CA GLU A 57 -24.95 1.01 -19.70
C GLU A 57 -24.00 0.55 -18.58
N LEU A 58 -22.94 -0.21 -18.92
CA LEU A 58 -21.93 -0.63 -17.94
C LEU A 58 -21.00 0.53 -17.58
N VAL A 59 -20.68 1.41 -18.53
CA VAL A 59 -19.90 2.62 -18.29
C VAL A 59 -20.67 3.60 -17.40
N GLU A 60 -21.98 3.74 -17.64
CA GLU A 60 -22.86 4.56 -16.79
C GLU A 60 -22.94 4.00 -15.36
N LYS A 61 -23.17 2.69 -15.19
CA LYS A 61 -23.17 2.04 -13.86
C LYS A 61 -21.83 2.15 -13.15
N GLN A 62 -20.72 2.03 -13.89
CA GLN A 62 -19.38 2.21 -13.32
C GLN A 62 -19.16 3.66 -12.90
N SER A 63 -19.62 4.64 -13.69
CA SER A 63 -19.52 6.05 -13.34
C SER A 63 -20.34 6.39 -12.10
N GLU A 64 -21.56 5.85 -11.99
CA GLU A 64 -22.43 6.03 -10.84
C GLU A 64 -21.83 5.40 -9.57
N LEU A 65 -21.25 4.21 -9.67
CA LEU A 65 -20.58 3.55 -8.56
C LEU A 65 -19.33 4.32 -8.12
N CYS A 66 -18.55 4.85 -9.06
CA CYS A 66 -17.42 5.72 -8.74
C CYS A 66 -17.88 7.01 -8.04
N GLU A 67 -19.00 7.61 -8.47
CA GLU A 67 -19.56 8.79 -7.84
C GLU A 67 -20.05 8.48 -6.40
N GLN A 68 -20.76 7.36 -6.22
CA GLN A 68 -21.20 6.90 -4.89
C GLN A 68 -20.02 6.61 -3.95
N LEU A 69 -18.97 5.94 -4.43
CA LEU A 69 -17.76 5.70 -3.65
C LEU A 69 -17.05 7.01 -3.29
N SER A 70 -16.94 7.94 -4.24
CA SER A 70 -16.33 9.25 -3.96
C SER A 70 -17.12 10.04 -2.92
N GLY A 71 -18.46 9.96 -2.96
CA GLY A 71 -19.34 10.57 -1.96
C GLY A 71 -19.20 9.93 -0.59
N ALA A 72 -19.12 8.60 -0.51
CA ALA A 72 -18.90 7.89 0.75
C ALA A 72 -17.52 8.21 1.37
N VAL A 73 -16.48 8.33 0.55
CA VAL A 73 -15.14 8.76 1.01
C VAL A 73 -15.18 10.20 1.50
N SER A 74 -15.80 11.12 0.77
CA SER A 74 -15.98 12.52 1.22
C SER A 74 -16.76 12.58 2.52
N GLN A 75 -17.85 11.82 2.66
CA GLN A 75 -18.62 11.76 3.89
C GLN A 75 -17.79 11.22 5.07
N TRP A 76 -16.94 10.22 4.83
CA TRP A 76 -16.05 9.67 5.85
C TRP A 76 -14.93 10.66 6.23
N GLU A 77 -14.40 11.40 5.27
CA GLU A 77 -13.46 12.51 5.49
C GLU A 77 -14.13 13.65 6.28
N ASP A 78 -15.37 14.00 5.95
CA ASP A 78 -16.18 15.01 6.64
C ASP A 78 -16.59 14.59 8.06
N MET A 79 -16.80 13.28 8.29
CA MET A 79 -17.02 12.73 9.63
C MET A 79 -15.79 12.89 10.53
N GLN A 80 -14.64 13.28 9.98
CA GLN A 80 -13.40 13.62 10.70
C GLN A 80 -13.15 12.67 11.88
N CYS A 81 -12.98 11.38 11.58
CA CYS A 81 -12.69 10.37 12.61
C CYS A 81 -11.41 10.72 13.40
N ALA A 82 -10.43 11.36 12.76
CA ALA A 82 -9.14 11.71 13.35
C ALA A 82 -9.23 12.62 14.61
N PRO A 83 -9.92 13.79 14.60
CA PRO A 83 -10.07 14.60 15.81
C PRO A 83 -10.91 13.91 16.90
N THR A 84 -11.88 13.07 16.53
CA THR A 84 -12.65 12.31 17.53
C THR A 84 -11.78 11.26 18.23
N LEU A 85 -10.90 10.58 17.49
CA LEU A 85 -9.89 9.67 18.03
C LEU A 85 -8.89 10.41 18.91
N GLY A 86 -8.36 11.55 18.46
CA GLY A 86 -7.45 12.36 19.28
C GLY A 86 -8.07 12.84 20.59
N ARG A 87 -9.38 13.14 20.60
CA ARG A 87 -10.12 13.46 21.83
C ARG A 87 -10.29 12.25 22.75
N ILE A 88 -10.53 11.06 22.19
CA ILE A 88 -10.60 9.82 22.97
C ILE A 88 -9.23 9.51 23.58
N GLU A 89 -8.16 9.64 22.81
CA GLU A 89 -6.78 9.45 23.29
C GLU A 89 -6.43 10.43 24.41
N SER A 90 -6.79 11.72 24.28
CA SER A 90 -6.56 12.70 25.35
C SER A 90 -7.34 12.35 26.62
N GLN A 91 -8.58 11.90 26.50
CA GLN A 91 -9.40 11.46 27.63
C GLN A 91 -8.82 10.20 28.30
N ILE A 92 -8.27 9.26 27.53
CA ILE A 92 -7.62 8.06 28.08
C ILE A 92 -6.36 8.46 28.86
N ILE A 93 -5.57 9.41 28.35
CA ILE A 93 -4.38 9.93 29.04
C ILE A 93 -4.80 10.62 30.35
N GLU A 94 -5.81 11.48 30.32
CA GLU A 94 -6.35 12.13 31.52
C GLU A 94 -6.84 11.11 32.56
N LEU A 95 -7.56 10.07 32.14
CA LEU A 95 -8.02 9.00 33.04
C LEU A 95 -6.85 8.21 33.62
N ARG A 96 -5.83 7.89 32.80
CA ARG A 96 -4.61 7.22 33.27
C ARG A 96 -3.88 8.08 34.30
N ASP A 97 -3.78 9.39 34.05
CA ASP A 97 -3.10 10.33 34.93
C ASP A 97 -3.89 10.55 36.25
N LEU A 98 -5.22 10.56 36.19
CA LEU A 98 -6.08 10.53 37.39
C LEU A 98 -5.90 9.25 38.20
N ILE A 99 -5.84 8.07 37.55
CA ILE A 99 -5.63 6.78 38.25
C ILE A 99 -4.24 6.73 38.88
N THR A 100 -3.20 7.15 38.16
CA THR A 100 -1.82 7.16 38.68
C THR A 100 -1.66 8.18 39.79
N THR A 101 -2.27 9.35 39.69
CA THR A 101 -2.29 10.35 40.77
C THR A 101 -3.09 9.84 41.97
N ALA A 102 -4.27 9.27 41.77
CA ALA A 102 -5.06 8.67 42.85
C ALA A 102 -4.33 7.50 43.53
N THR A 103 -3.56 6.71 42.78
CA THR A 103 -2.76 5.60 43.32
C THR A 103 -1.51 6.09 44.06
N THR A 104 -0.85 7.14 43.58
CA THR A 104 0.39 7.67 44.19
C THR A 104 0.12 8.62 45.37
N GLN A 105 -0.98 9.38 45.33
CA GLN A 105 -1.40 10.28 46.41
C GLN A 105 -2.36 9.62 47.42
N GLY A 106 -3.03 8.52 47.03
CA GLY A 106 -3.99 7.78 47.83
C GLY A 106 -3.51 6.37 48.18
N GLY A 107 -2.35 6.27 48.83
CA GLY A 107 -2.09 5.10 49.67
C GLY A 107 -3.17 5.02 50.76
N LEU A 108 -3.81 3.86 50.89
CA LEU A 108 -4.74 3.41 51.95
C LEU A 108 -6.25 3.58 51.67
N ILE A 109 -6.83 2.73 50.81
CA ILE A 109 -8.15 2.16 51.09
C ILE A 109 -8.08 0.63 50.91
N ALA A 110 -7.36 -0.01 51.82
CA ALA A 110 -7.66 -1.37 52.25
C ALA A 110 -7.98 -1.31 53.74
N GLY A 111 -9.27 -1.31 54.06
CA GLY A 111 -9.84 -1.77 55.33
C GLY A 111 -9.44 -1.04 56.62
N SER A 112 -10.15 0.03 56.96
CA SER A 112 -10.41 0.33 58.38
C SER A 112 -11.78 0.94 58.56
N ALA A 113 -12.63 0.20 59.27
CA ALA A 113 -13.85 0.69 59.87
C ALA A 113 -13.49 1.67 60.99
N SER A 114 -14.02 2.90 60.94
CA SER A 114 -14.44 3.67 62.12
C SER A 114 -15.05 4.99 61.64
N GLY A 115 -16.19 5.34 62.22
CA GLY A 115 -16.91 6.57 61.88
C GLY A 115 -16.30 7.84 62.45
N GLY A 116 -16.91 8.96 62.06
CA GLY A 116 -16.83 10.21 62.82
C GLY A 116 -16.22 11.38 62.06
N GLN A 117 -17.12 12.31 61.73
CA GLN A 117 -16.99 13.73 62.00
C GLN A 117 -16.33 14.64 60.95
N SER A 118 -17.15 15.60 60.55
CA SER A 118 -16.92 16.78 59.75
C SER A 118 -15.69 17.59 60.15
N GLN A 119 -15.01 18.20 59.17
CA GLN A 119 -14.56 19.59 59.28
C GLN A 119 -14.30 20.21 57.91
N SER A 120 -14.96 21.35 57.71
CA SER A 120 -14.73 22.31 56.64
C SER A 120 -13.39 23.02 56.85
N VAL A 121 -12.59 23.19 55.80
CA VAL A 121 -11.57 24.24 55.74
C VAL A 121 -11.59 24.86 54.34
N GLU A 122 -11.79 26.18 54.40
CA GLU A 122 -11.77 27.21 53.39
C GLU A 122 -10.32 27.67 53.16
N THR A 123 -9.83 27.71 51.92
CA THR A 123 -8.69 28.54 51.49
C THR A 123 -8.65 28.69 49.97
N SER A 124 -8.83 29.93 49.50
CA SER A 124 -8.52 30.41 48.14
C SER A 124 -6.99 30.72 47.99
N PRO A 125 -6.52 31.34 46.89
CA PRO A 125 -6.09 30.78 45.59
C PRO A 125 -4.57 30.99 45.33
N PRO A 126 -4.03 30.64 44.14
CA PRO A 126 -3.31 31.68 43.39
C PRO A 126 -3.50 31.66 41.86
N SER A 127 -3.27 32.84 41.27
CA SER A 127 -3.31 33.20 39.86
C SER A 127 -2.52 32.29 38.90
N PRO A 128 -2.90 32.24 37.61
CA PRO A 128 -2.13 31.56 36.57
C PRO A 128 -0.92 32.39 36.15
N ALA A 129 0.27 31.81 36.31
CA ALA A 129 1.49 32.29 35.70
C ALA A 129 1.59 31.77 34.25
N ASN A 130 1.91 32.72 33.38
CA ASN A 130 2.30 32.60 31.99
C ASN A 130 3.38 31.51 31.80
N ILE A 131 3.10 30.46 31.02
CA ILE A 131 4.10 29.52 30.52
C ILE A 131 4.23 29.74 29.02
N GLU A 132 5.42 30.20 28.64
CA GLU A 132 5.88 30.42 27.28
C GLU A 132 5.86 29.10 26.50
N ALA A 133 5.24 29.14 25.32
CA ALA A 133 5.26 28.07 24.34
C ALA A 133 6.69 27.91 23.80
N GLY A 134 7.33 26.81 24.19
CA GLY A 134 8.59 26.34 23.61
C GLY A 134 8.35 25.74 22.22
N ASP A 135 9.13 26.23 21.28
CA ASP A 135 9.03 26.11 19.84
C ASP A 135 9.64 24.79 19.31
N GLU A 136 8.98 23.65 19.56
CA GLU A 136 9.48 22.33 19.14
C GLU A 136 9.12 21.97 17.68
N ASN A 137 8.25 22.74 17.03
CA ASN A 137 7.83 22.47 15.65
C ASN A 137 8.75 23.07 14.57
N ALA A 138 9.64 24.00 14.92
CA ALA A 138 10.55 24.62 13.95
C ALA A 138 11.64 23.67 13.42
N SER A 139 12.01 22.64 14.19
CA SER A 139 13.12 21.72 13.88
C SER A 139 12.81 20.78 12.71
N VAL A 140 11.57 20.29 12.61
CA VAL A 140 11.16 19.35 11.55
C VAL A 140 10.96 20.07 10.21
N THR A 141 10.46 21.31 10.22
CA THR A 141 10.32 22.13 9.01
C THR A 141 11.67 22.58 8.43
N ALA A 142 12.67 22.86 9.28
CA ALA A 142 14.01 23.25 8.84
C ALA A 142 14.76 22.11 8.12
N GLY A 143 14.56 20.86 8.55
CA GLY A 143 15.15 19.68 7.89
C GLY A 143 14.61 19.45 6.48
N TRP A 144 13.32 19.75 6.26
CA TRP A 144 12.68 19.55 4.96
C TRP A 144 13.02 20.66 3.96
N GLU A 145 13.12 21.92 4.41
CA GLU A 145 13.61 23.01 3.57
C GLU A 145 15.08 22.84 3.15
N ALA A 146 15.94 22.29 4.03
CA ALA A 146 17.33 21.99 3.70
C ALA A 146 17.47 20.91 2.62
N MET A 147 16.64 19.86 2.65
CA MET A 147 16.61 18.84 1.59
C MET A 147 16.06 19.39 0.28
N LYS A 148 15.05 20.28 0.33
CA LYS A 148 14.48 20.92 -0.85
C LYS A 148 15.47 21.88 -1.52
N ALA A 149 16.25 22.61 -0.73
CA ALA A 149 17.33 23.46 -1.23
C ALA A 149 18.46 22.64 -1.89
N SER A 150 18.76 21.45 -1.36
CA SER A 150 19.74 20.52 -1.97
C SER A 150 19.27 19.93 -3.30
N LEU A 151 17.96 19.80 -3.51
CA LEU A 151 17.40 19.23 -4.74
C LEU A 151 17.22 20.27 -5.86
N MET A 152 16.99 21.54 -5.49
CA MET A 152 16.81 22.64 -6.45
C MET A 152 18.12 23.41 -6.72
N GLY A 153 19.15 23.19 -5.90
CA GLY A 153 20.52 23.68 -6.12
C GLY A 153 21.28 22.80 -7.10
N SER A 154 20.92 22.86 -8.37
CA SER A 154 21.62 22.19 -9.48
C SER A 154 23.10 22.61 -9.55
N ASN A 155 24.01 21.65 -9.50
CA ASN A 155 25.35 21.76 -10.09
C ASN A 155 25.20 21.65 -11.62
N PRO A 156 25.58 22.67 -12.40
CA PRO A 156 25.74 22.54 -13.85
C PRO A 156 27.18 22.12 -14.13
N ASP A 157 27.45 20.83 -14.28
CA ASP A 157 28.57 20.29 -15.07
C ASP A 157 28.57 18.75 -14.98
N SER A 158 27.84 18.11 -15.88
CA SER A 158 28.11 16.72 -16.27
C SER A 158 27.60 16.52 -17.70
N GLN A 159 28.56 16.60 -18.61
CA GLN A 159 28.44 16.33 -20.02
C GLN A 159 28.01 14.86 -20.21
N ALA A 160 26.83 14.64 -20.77
CA ALA A 160 26.35 13.30 -21.11
C ALA A 160 27.17 12.72 -22.28
N PRO A 161 27.66 11.46 -22.21
CA PRO A 161 28.16 10.76 -23.37
C PRO A 161 26.98 10.28 -24.23
N ARG A 162 27.05 10.56 -25.53
CA ARG A 162 26.11 10.04 -26.55
C ARG A 162 26.06 8.51 -26.52
N ALA A 163 24.86 7.95 -26.39
CA ALA A 163 24.61 6.53 -26.61
C ALA A 163 24.74 6.16 -28.10
N PRO A 164 25.27 4.97 -28.44
CA PRO A 164 25.25 4.45 -29.79
C PRO A 164 23.86 3.90 -30.16
N ASN A 165 23.49 4.13 -31.40
CA ASN A 165 22.27 3.71 -32.07
C ASN A 165 22.09 2.17 -32.01
N VAL A 166 21.02 1.68 -31.39
CA VAL A 166 20.65 0.26 -31.38
C VAL A 166 19.47 0.08 -32.34
N PRO A 167 19.55 -0.82 -33.34
CA PRO A 167 18.44 -1.09 -34.26
C PRO A 167 17.31 -1.86 -33.57
N ASP A 168 16.07 -1.44 -33.85
CA ASP A 168 14.83 -2.07 -33.42
C ASP A 168 14.73 -3.53 -33.92
N HIS A 169 14.79 -4.46 -32.98
CA HIS A 169 14.29 -5.82 -33.17
C HIS A 169 13.00 -5.99 -32.34
N PRO A 170 11.94 -6.60 -32.91
CA PRO A 170 10.69 -6.83 -32.19
C PRO A 170 10.93 -7.79 -31.02
N LEU A 171 10.53 -7.37 -29.82
CA LEU A 171 10.54 -8.18 -28.61
C LEU A 171 9.43 -9.23 -28.72
N ASP A 172 9.79 -10.42 -29.20
CA ASP A 172 9.02 -11.64 -28.95
C ASP A 172 9.03 -11.95 -27.44
N ASP A 173 7.85 -12.32 -26.95
CA ASP A 173 7.51 -12.98 -25.69
C ASP A 173 8.66 -13.21 -24.69
N PHE A 174 8.75 -12.32 -23.70
CA PHE A 174 9.31 -12.70 -22.40
C PHE A 174 8.26 -13.49 -21.63
N ASP A 175 8.29 -14.81 -21.79
CA ASP A 175 7.71 -15.75 -20.84
C ASP A 175 8.27 -15.45 -19.44
N ASP A 176 7.41 -15.00 -18.55
CA ASP A 176 7.70 -14.76 -17.14
C ASP A 176 7.81 -16.13 -16.41
N PRO A 177 9.01 -16.60 -16.02
CA PRO A 177 9.17 -17.93 -15.43
C PRO A 177 8.64 -18.04 -13.99
N PHE A 178 8.11 -16.95 -13.42
CA PHE A 178 7.62 -16.92 -12.03
C PHE A 178 6.10 -16.93 -11.88
N ALA A 179 5.32 -16.82 -12.97
CA ALA A 179 3.87 -16.65 -12.90
C ALA A 179 3.05 -17.96 -12.90
N SER A 180 3.67 -19.14 -12.94
CA SER A 180 2.95 -20.42 -12.88
C SER A 180 3.04 -21.08 -11.51
N PRO A 181 1.91 -21.42 -10.84
CA PRO A 181 1.96 -22.34 -9.71
C PRO A 181 2.47 -23.69 -10.22
N PRO A 182 3.49 -24.31 -9.61
CA PRO A 182 4.02 -25.57 -10.11
C PRO A 182 2.93 -26.63 -9.94
N GLN A 183 2.44 -27.13 -11.07
CA GLN A 183 1.75 -28.40 -11.13
C GLN A 183 2.61 -29.43 -10.39
N SER A 184 1.98 -30.29 -9.59
CA SER A 184 2.61 -31.40 -8.88
C SER A 184 3.24 -32.37 -9.89
N ILE A 185 4.44 -32.03 -10.37
CA ILE A 185 5.32 -32.91 -11.11
C ILE A 185 5.86 -33.91 -10.08
N GLY A 186 5.68 -35.18 -10.42
CA GLY A 186 5.98 -36.31 -9.56
C GLY A 186 7.35 -36.26 -8.91
N GLU A 187 7.35 -36.80 -7.71
CA GLU A 187 8.45 -37.20 -6.84
C GLU A 187 9.39 -38.18 -7.56
N GLN A 188 10.12 -37.72 -8.58
CA GLN A 188 11.16 -38.47 -9.25
C GLN A 188 12.49 -37.70 -9.17
N ASP A 189 13.43 -38.29 -8.41
CA ASP A 189 14.88 -38.07 -8.46
C ASP A 189 15.33 -36.62 -8.68
N SER A 190 15.19 -35.80 -7.65
CA SER A 190 16.05 -34.62 -7.53
C SER A 190 17.35 -35.03 -6.83
N PRO A 191 18.52 -34.94 -7.49
CA PRO A 191 19.79 -35.22 -6.84
C PRO A 191 19.94 -34.30 -5.63
N SER A 192 20.26 -34.88 -4.48
CA SER A 192 20.64 -34.13 -3.28
C SER A 192 21.68 -33.08 -3.68
N PRO A 193 21.48 -31.79 -3.33
CA PRO A 193 22.45 -30.77 -3.69
C PRO A 193 23.82 -31.13 -3.10
N PRO A 194 24.91 -30.94 -3.84
CA PRO A 194 26.26 -31.25 -3.37
C PRO A 194 26.52 -30.51 -2.04
N GLU A 195 27.10 -31.22 -1.06
CA GLU A 195 27.33 -30.69 0.30
C GLU A 195 28.29 -29.48 0.32
N ASP A 196 29.06 -29.29 -0.76
CA ASP A 196 30.08 -28.24 -0.92
C ASP A 196 29.58 -27.05 -1.76
N PHE A 197 28.37 -26.54 -1.49
CA PHE A 197 27.86 -25.35 -2.18
C PHE A 197 28.35 -24.07 -1.51
N GLU A 198 29.41 -23.46 -2.05
CA GLU A 198 30.03 -22.25 -1.50
C GLU A 198 29.24 -20.97 -1.81
N SER A 199 29.25 -20.02 -0.86
CA SER A 199 28.66 -18.70 -1.04
C SER A 199 29.44 -17.90 -2.10
N PRO A 200 28.77 -17.18 -3.02
CA PRO A 200 29.44 -16.29 -3.95
C PRO A 200 30.26 -15.24 -3.18
N GLN A 201 31.47 -14.97 -3.67
CA GLN A 201 32.41 -14.02 -3.06
C GLN A 201 32.01 -12.57 -3.36
N PRO A 202 32.24 -11.62 -2.44
CA PRO A 202 31.96 -10.21 -2.69
C PRO A 202 32.87 -9.65 -3.79
N ILE A 203 32.29 -8.94 -4.75
CA ILE A 203 33.02 -8.25 -5.83
C ILE A 203 33.09 -6.76 -5.53
N ASP A 204 34.26 -6.15 -5.72
CA ASP A 204 34.45 -4.71 -5.68
C ASP A 204 33.82 -4.06 -6.92
N VAL A 205 32.70 -3.36 -6.72
CA VAL A 205 31.90 -2.76 -7.79
C VAL A 205 32.66 -1.64 -8.51
N GLU A 206 33.60 -0.97 -7.84
CA GLU A 206 34.33 0.17 -8.41
C GLU A 206 35.43 -0.27 -9.39
N GLN A 207 35.95 -1.48 -9.20
CA GLN A 207 37.06 -2.02 -10.00
C GLN A 207 36.63 -3.15 -10.94
N ALA A 208 35.40 -3.64 -10.81
CA ALA A 208 34.90 -4.75 -11.60
C ALA A 208 34.54 -4.34 -13.03
N THR A 209 34.90 -5.21 -13.98
CA THR A 209 34.43 -5.11 -15.36
C THR A 209 32.95 -5.49 -15.47
N VAL A 210 32.28 -5.00 -16.52
CA VAL A 210 30.85 -5.31 -16.80
C VAL A 210 30.61 -6.82 -16.89
N GLU A 211 31.55 -7.57 -17.47
CA GLU A 211 31.46 -9.03 -17.58
C GLU A 211 31.60 -9.74 -16.23
N GLN A 212 32.47 -9.23 -15.35
CA GLN A 212 32.59 -9.72 -13.97
C GLN A 212 31.31 -9.48 -13.18
N LEU A 213 30.71 -8.29 -13.31
CA LEU A 213 29.43 -7.98 -12.64
C LEU A 213 28.29 -8.88 -13.14
N ARG A 214 28.18 -9.12 -14.46
CA ARG A 214 27.18 -10.05 -15.01
C ARG A 214 27.37 -11.47 -14.48
N THR A 215 28.61 -11.94 -14.45
CA THR A 215 28.94 -13.28 -13.93
C THR A 215 28.59 -13.39 -12.45
N ALA A 216 28.85 -12.35 -11.66
CA ALA A 216 28.49 -12.29 -10.24
C ALA A 216 26.99 -12.37 -10.01
N VAL A 217 26.20 -11.67 -10.81
CA VAL A 217 24.73 -11.70 -10.75
C VAL A 217 24.24 -13.12 -11.05
N HIS A 218 24.73 -13.74 -12.11
CA HIS A 218 24.36 -15.13 -12.43
C HIS A 218 24.72 -16.11 -11.30
N GLN A 219 25.93 -16.02 -10.74
CA GLN A 219 26.36 -16.86 -9.61
C GLN A 219 25.48 -16.65 -8.37
N ARG A 220 25.12 -15.39 -8.07
CA ARG A 220 24.22 -15.06 -6.96
C ARG A 220 22.82 -15.64 -7.19
N ASP A 221 22.28 -15.51 -8.40
CA ASP A 221 20.93 -15.95 -8.69
C ASP A 221 20.83 -17.49 -8.70
N GLU A 222 21.86 -18.18 -9.20
CA GLU A 222 22.01 -19.63 -9.08
C GLU A 222 22.09 -20.06 -7.61
N PHE A 223 22.88 -19.33 -6.80
CA PHE A 223 23.00 -19.58 -5.38
C PHE A 223 21.68 -19.43 -4.63
N ILE A 224 20.94 -18.36 -4.91
CA ILE A 224 19.60 -18.12 -4.35
C ILE A 224 18.66 -19.26 -4.76
N ALA A 225 18.66 -19.67 -6.03
CA ALA A 225 17.79 -20.74 -6.51
C ALA A 225 18.04 -22.07 -5.77
N VAL A 226 19.31 -22.41 -5.51
CA VAL A 226 19.68 -23.61 -4.74
C VAL A 226 19.25 -23.50 -3.28
N ILE A 227 19.47 -22.34 -2.63
CA ILE A 227 19.01 -22.12 -1.25
C ILE A 227 17.49 -22.24 -1.16
N LEU A 228 16.75 -21.61 -2.08
CA LEU A 228 15.29 -21.68 -2.10
C LEU A 228 14.80 -23.12 -2.27
N ARG A 229 15.44 -23.90 -3.15
CA ARG A 229 15.11 -25.33 -3.33
C ARG A 229 15.36 -26.12 -2.05
N ARG A 230 16.50 -25.90 -1.38
CA ARG A 230 16.85 -26.56 -0.12
C ARG A 230 15.88 -26.16 1.00
N TYR A 231 15.55 -24.88 1.10
CA TYR A 231 14.60 -24.37 2.09
C TYR A 231 13.22 -25.00 1.91
N ARG A 232 12.69 -25.03 0.68
CA ARG A 232 11.42 -25.69 0.36
C ARG A 232 11.44 -27.18 0.68
N SER A 233 12.54 -27.88 0.40
CA SER A 233 12.70 -29.30 0.76
C SER A 233 12.70 -29.49 2.28
N LEU A 234 13.36 -28.61 3.02
CA LEU A 234 13.34 -28.63 4.49
C LEU A 234 11.94 -28.32 5.04
N GLU A 235 11.23 -27.35 4.49
CA GLU A 235 9.84 -27.06 4.86
C GLU A 235 8.91 -28.24 4.61
N GLN A 236 9.05 -28.91 3.47
CA GLN A 236 8.29 -30.12 3.16
C GLN A 236 8.62 -31.27 4.14
N SER A 237 9.88 -31.39 4.56
CA SER A 237 10.31 -32.37 5.57
C SER A 237 9.88 -32.00 7.00
N ARG A 238 9.55 -30.73 7.27
CA ARG A 238 9.06 -30.23 8.55
C ARG A 238 7.58 -30.50 8.79
N ARG A 239 6.93 -31.30 7.94
CA ARG A 239 5.61 -31.83 8.27
C ARG A 239 5.69 -32.49 9.66
N PRO A 240 4.74 -32.19 10.56
CA PRO A 240 4.73 -32.79 11.89
C PRO A 240 4.80 -34.31 11.73
N SER A 241 5.68 -34.94 12.50
CA SER A 241 5.83 -36.40 12.46
C SER A 241 4.47 -37.06 12.65
N ASP A 242 4.26 -38.21 12.02
CA ASP A 242 3.00 -38.98 12.05
C ASP A 242 2.55 -39.44 13.46
N ASP A 243 3.24 -38.99 14.51
CA ASP A 243 2.96 -39.20 15.93
C ASP A 243 1.79 -38.34 16.46
N TRP A 244 0.77 -38.08 15.65
CA TRP A 244 -0.47 -37.41 16.08
C TRP A 244 -1.15 -38.11 17.28
N LYS A 245 -0.97 -39.43 17.38
CA LYS A 245 -1.49 -40.23 18.50
C LYS A 245 -0.82 -39.91 19.83
N GLN A 246 0.40 -39.39 19.83
CA GLN A 246 1.09 -38.98 21.06
C GLN A 246 0.63 -37.60 21.53
N LEU A 247 0.12 -36.76 20.61
CA LEU A 247 -0.47 -35.46 20.92
C LEU A 247 -1.83 -35.57 21.61
N GLU A 248 -2.60 -36.64 21.40
CA GLU A 248 -3.86 -36.88 22.13
C GLU A 248 -3.66 -37.05 23.64
N ALA A 249 -2.46 -37.41 24.08
CA ALA A 249 -2.09 -37.54 25.50
C ALA A 249 -1.28 -36.35 26.03
N ALA A 250 -1.26 -35.21 25.32
CA ALA A 250 -0.54 -34.02 25.74
C ALA A 250 -1.11 -33.47 27.08
N PRO A 251 -0.25 -33.02 28.02
CA PRO A 251 -0.71 -32.37 29.24
C PRO A 251 -1.56 -31.12 28.96
N ASP A 252 -2.60 -30.90 29.76
CA ASP A 252 -3.52 -29.76 29.62
C ASP A 252 -2.81 -28.41 29.59
N ASP A 253 -1.73 -28.25 30.37
CA ASP A 253 -0.93 -27.03 30.40
C ASP A 253 -0.22 -26.77 29.06
N MET A 254 0.19 -27.82 28.36
CA MET A 254 0.79 -27.71 27.03
C MET A 254 -0.26 -27.33 25.99
N ILE A 255 -1.45 -27.91 26.08
CA ILE A 255 -2.59 -27.58 25.21
C ILE A 255 -2.98 -26.10 25.39
N ARG A 256 -3.11 -25.63 26.64
CA ARG A 256 -3.41 -24.22 26.92
C ARG A 256 -2.34 -23.28 26.36
N ARG A 257 -1.07 -23.64 26.51
CA ARG A 257 0.03 -22.83 25.96
C ARG A 257 0.02 -22.81 24.44
N LEU A 258 -0.31 -23.93 23.79
CA LEU A 258 -0.47 -23.99 22.33
C LEU A 258 -1.63 -23.12 21.86
N GLN A 259 -2.78 -23.17 22.54
CA GLN A 259 -3.94 -22.31 22.24
C GLN A 259 -3.61 -20.82 22.45
N GLU A 260 -2.85 -20.49 23.49
CA GLU A 260 -2.41 -19.11 23.71
C GLU A 260 -1.43 -18.65 22.61
N LEU A 261 -0.52 -19.52 22.17
CA LEU A 261 0.40 -19.22 21.07
C LEU A 261 -0.33 -19.11 19.74
N GLU A 262 -1.31 -19.96 19.48
CA GLU A 262 -2.19 -19.91 18.31
C GLU A 262 -2.94 -18.58 18.28
N ALA A 263 -3.61 -18.19 19.36
CA ALA A 263 -4.31 -16.90 19.44
C ALA A 263 -3.37 -15.71 19.23
N ARG A 264 -2.13 -15.77 19.75
CA ARG A 264 -1.12 -14.73 19.52
C ARG A 264 -0.63 -14.69 18.07
N LEU A 265 -0.49 -15.84 17.42
CA LEU A 265 -0.10 -15.92 16.01
C LEU A 265 -1.22 -15.42 15.11
N ASP A 266 -2.48 -15.77 15.39
CA ASP A 266 -3.63 -15.27 14.63
C ASP A 266 -3.76 -13.76 14.73
N GLU A 267 -3.58 -13.19 15.93
CA GLU A 267 -3.57 -11.74 16.09
C GLU A 267 -2.38 -11.08 15.38
N ALA A 268 -1.20 -11.68 15.44
CA ALA A 268 -0.03 -11.18 14.70
C ALA A 268 -0.23 -11.25 13.17
N CYS A 269 -0.84 -12.32 12.66
CA CYS A 269 -1.21 -12.45 11.25
C CYS A 269 -2.22 -11.38 10.85
N ARG A 270 -3.27 -11.18 11.65
CA ARG A 270 -4.28 -10.13 11.41
C ARG A 270 -3.65 -8.73 11.38
N LEU A 271 -2.74 -8.42 12.31
CA LEU A 271 -2.03 -7.14 12.32
C LEU A 271 -1.14 -6.97 11.07
N ALA A 272 -0.40 -8.01 10.70
CA ALA A 272 0.44 -7.99 9.49
C ALA A 272 -0.38 -7.80 8.21
N GLU A 273 -1.57 -8.40 8.12
CA GLU A 273 -2.50 -8.19 6.99
C GLU A 273 -2.98 -6.74 6.92
N VAL A 274 -3.31 -6.14 8.07
CA VAL A 274 -3.68 -4.72 8.15
C VAL A 274 -2.51 -3.83 7.72
N GLU A 275 -1.30 -4.07 8.23
CA GLU A 275 -0.11 -3.32 7.84
C GLU A 275 0.16 -3.42 6.33
N LEU A 276 0.09 -4.63 5.75
CA LEU A 276 0.23 -4.83 4.31
C LEU A 276 -0.86 -4.11 3.51
N SER A 277 -2.09 -4.07 4.01
CA SER A 277 -3.18 -3.35 3.34
C SER A 277 -2.93 -1.83 3.33
N VAL A 278 -2.39 -1.28 4.42
CA VAL A 278 -2.03 0.14 4.53
C VAL A 278 -0.87 0.48 3.60
N GLU A 279 0.17 -0.36 3.56
CA GLU A 279 1.32 -0.15 2.66
C GLU A 279 0.90 -0.25 1.19
N ARG A 280 0.06 -1.23 0.82
CA ARG A 280 -0.50 -1.30 -0.54
C ARG A 280 -1.31 -0.05 -0.90
N ALA A 281 -2.14 0.45 0.02
CA ALA A 281 -2.91 1.67 -0.20
C ALA A 281 -2.01 2.90 -0.34
N ARG A 282 -0.95 2.99 0.47
CA ARG A 282 0.06 4.05 0.37
C ARG A 282 0.78 4.01 -0.96
N LEU A 283 1.31 2.85 -1.35
CA LEU A 283 1.97 2.65 -2.64
C LEU A 283 1.05 3.00 -3.81
N GLY A 284 -0.23 2.59 -3.76
CA GLY A 284 -1.19 2.95 -4.80
C GLY A 284 -1.43 4.47 -4.92
N ARG A 285 -1.41 5.20 -3.80
CA ARG A 285 -1.49 6.69 -3.82
C ARG A 285 -0.23 7.32 -4.39
N GLU A 286 0.94 6.81 -4.00
CA GLU A 286 2.24 7.28 -4.51
C GLU A 286 2.37 7.01 -6.01
N GLU A 287 2.00 5.82 -6.48
CA GLU A 287 1.96 5.45 -7.89
C GLU A 287 1.01 6.36 -8.68
N ASN A 288 -0.20 6.59 -8.18
CA ASN A 288 -1.16 7.48 -8.84
C ASN A 288 -0.64 8.94 -8.90
N ARG A 289 0.06 9.40 -7.86
CA ARG A 289 0.69 10.73 -7.85
C ARG A 289 1.82 10.82 -8.88
N LEU A 290 2.66 9.79 -9.00
CA LEU A 290 3.71 9.74 -10.03
C LEU A 290 3.08 9.75 -11.43
N ARG A 291 2.05 8.94 -11.65
CA ARG A 291 1.32 8.90 -12.93
C ARG A 291 0.71 10.26 -13.30
N GLN A 292 0.18 10.99 -12.32
CA GLN A 292 -0.32 12.35 -12.54
C GLN A 292 0.81 13.33 -12.88
N LEU A 293 1.95 13.23 -12.20
CA LEU A 293 3.12 14.05 -12.50
C LEU A 293 3.67 13.76 -13.90
N GLU A 294 3.77 12.49 -14.29
CA GLU A 294 4.16 12.04 -15.64
C GLU A 294 3.19 12.58 -16.69
N ALA A 295 1.88 12.41 -16.49
CA ALA A 295 0.88 12.93 -17.42
C ALA A 295 0.93 14.47 -17.55
N ASN A 296 1.20 15.17 -16.44
CA ASN A 296 1.36 16.62 -16.45
C ASN A 296 2.67 17.05 -17.15
N ALA A 297 3.76 16.33 -16.93
CA ALA A 297 5.04 16.56 -17.60
C ALA A 297 4.92 16.29 -19.11
N GLN A 298 4.22 15.23 -19.50
CA GLN A 298 3.95 14.90 -20.90
C GLN A 298 3.11 15.99 -21.58
N LYS A 299 2.03 16.45 -20.94
CA LYS A 299 1.25 17.60 -21.42
C LYS A 299 2.08 18.88 -21.50
N ALA A 300 3.03 19.08 -20.59
CA ALA A 300 3.93 20.24 -20.64
C ALA A 300 4.92 20.13 -21.81
N LEU A 301 5.46 18.94 -22.08
CA LEU A 301 6.32 18.67 -23.24
C LEU A 301 5.55 18.84 -24.56
N GLU A 302 4.31 18.38 -24.63
CA GLU A 302 3.41 18.61 -25.77
C GLU A 302 3.17 20.10 -26.01
N ARG A 303 2.87 20.88 -24.94
CA ARG A 303 2.69 22.34 -25.04
C ARG A 303 3.95 23.09 -25.46
N LEU A 304 5.12 22.56 -25.11
CA LEU A 304 6.42 23.11 -25.51
C LEU A 304 6.84 22.67 -26.91
N GLY A 305 6.04 21.84 -27.60
CA GLY A 305 6.37 21.32 -28.93
C GLY A 305 7.53 20.32 -28.94
N LEU A 306 7.91 19.79 -27.77
CA LEU A 306 9.02 18.85 -27.62
C LEU A 306 8.57 17.38 -27.76
N ALA A 307 7.28 17.10 -27.59
CA ALA A 307 6.74 15.74 -27.71
C ALA A 307 6.77 15.18 -29.15
N GLU A 308 6.83 16.05 -30.17
CA GLU A 308 6.90 15.65 -31.58
C GLU A 308 8.32 15.31 -32.06
N ALA A 309 9.36 15.54 -31.25
CA ALA A 309 10.74 15.35 -31.68
C ALA A 309 11.20 13.88 -31.73
N ASP A 310 10.46 12.95 -31.11
CA ASP A 310 10.78 11.51 -31.08
C ASP A 310 9.93 10.68 -32.06
N GLY A 311 8.93 11.31 -32.70
CA GLY A 311 8.03 10.72 -33.69
C GLY A 311 8.25 11.28 -35.09
N LEU A 312 9.47 11.17 -35.63
CA LEU A 312 9.81 11.57 -37.01
C LEU A 312 9.27 10.55 -38.04
N THR A 313 7.94 10.38 -38.06
CA THR A 313 7.22 10.01 -39.28
C THR A 313 6.66 11.30 -39.86
N VAL A 314 7.41 11.88 -40.80
CA VAL A 314 7.01 13.02 -41.63
C VAL A 314 5.63 12.73 -42.26
N PRO A 315 4.55 13.44 -41.91
CA PRO A 315 3.41 13.53 -42.81
C PRO A 315 3.75 14.62 -43.83
N GLU A 316 4.32 14.21 -44.96
CA GLU A 316 4.32 15.05 -46.15
C GLU A 316 2.85 15.26 -46.55
N GLY A 317 2.34 16.48 -46.36
CA GLY A 317 1.03 16.83 -46.91
C GLY A 317 0.29 17.94 -46.18
N ASP A 318 0.73 19.18 -46.43
CA ASP A 318 -0.20 20.25 -46.83
C ASP A 318 -1.35 20.61 -45.87
N SER A 319 -1.06 21.27 -44.73
CA SER A 319 -2.11 21.97 -43.94
C SER A 319 -1.62 23.14 -43.07
N GLY A 320 -0.42 23.67 -43.29
CA GLY A 320 0.17 24.70 -42.41
C GLY A 320 -0.34 26.13 -42.65
N SER A 321 -0.87 26.45 -43.83
CA SER A 321 -1.10 27.86 -44.20
C SER A 321 -2.29 28.51 -43.51
N ASP A 322 -3.33 27.75 -43.15
CA ASP A 322 -4.57 28.34 -42.63
C ASP A 322 -4.53 28.63 -41.13
N SER A 323 -3.83 27.81 -40.36
CA SER A 323 -3.60 28.10 -38.94
C SER A 323 -2.72 29.33 -38.79
N GLU A 324 -1.60 29.39 -39.51
CA GLU A 324 -0.64 30.49 -39.44
C GLU A 324 -1.26 31.84 -39.87
N ARG A 325 -2.09 31.84 -40.93
CA ARG A 325 -2.86 33.03 -41.35
C ARG A 325 -3.88 33.49 -40.31
N ARG A 326 -4.44 32.57 -39.52
CA ARG A 326 -5.40 32.90 -38.46
C ARG A 326 -4.72 33.54 -37.25
N TRP A 327 -3.52 33.06 -36.90
CA TRP A 327 -2.68 33.66 -35.85
C TRP A 327 -2.15 35.05 -36.26
N LEU A 328 -1.71 35.21 -37.51
CA LEU A 328 -1.27 36.51 -38.03
C LEU A 328 -2.40 37.55 -38.08
N ARG A 329 -3.65 37.14 -38.38
CA ARG A 329 -4.83 38.01 -38.26
C ARG A 329 -5.13 38.42 -36.82
N MET A 330 -5.02 37.50 -35.86
CA MET A 330 -5.24 37.79 -34.43
C MET A 330 -4.21 38.79 -33.89
N LEU A 331 -2.98 38.77 -34.40
CA LEU A 331 -1.91 39.71 -34.03
C LEU A 331 -1.96 41.04 -34.80
N GLY A 332 -2.95 41.22 -35.69
CA GLY A 332 -3.10 42.45 -36.48
C GLY A 332 -2.03 42.64 -37.55
N ILE A 333 -1.20 41.63 -37.82
CA ILE A 333 -0.16 41.67 -38.84
C ILE A 333 -0.83 41.30 -40.16
N LYS A 334 -1.20 42.32 -40.94
CA LYS A 334 -1.65 42.10 -42.32
C LYS A 334 -0.47 41.59 -43.13
N SER A 335 -0.56 40.37 -43.67
CA SER A 335 0.37 39.91 -44.68
C SER A 335 0.11 40.72 -45.96
N GLU A 336 0.94 41.73 -46.22
CA GLU A 336 1.03 42.34 -47.55
C GLU A 336 1.72 41.33 -48.46
N ALA A 337 0.95 40.72 -49.34
CA ALA A 337 1.46 39.96 -50.47
C ALA A 337 0.84 40.58 -51.74
N ASP A 338 1.71 41.26 -52.50
CA ASP A 338 1.53 41.51 -53.94
C ASP A 338 1.57 40.19 -54.72
#